data_AF-A0A845YL05-F1
#
_entry.id   AF-A0A845YL05-F1
#
_cell.length_a   1.000
_cell.length_b   1.000
_cell.length_c   1.000
_cell.angle_alpha   90.00
_cell.angle_beta   90.00
_cell.angle_gamma   90.00
#
_symmetry.space_group_name_H-M   'P 1'
#
loop_
_entity.id
_entity.type
_entity.pdbx_description
1 polymer ?
#
loop_
_entity_poly.entity_id
_entity_poly.type
_entity_poly.pdbx_seq_one_letter_code
_entity_poly.pdbx_strand_id
1 'polypeptide(L)'
;MSFKSTDKTILETAKEKLVNLSPERLQMALVFLTYLQEQDETDARYLIKLPLEKRRKILAKQAEKMLEHYQQDGEWQELQTWDELDEQ
;
A
#
# COMPACT_ATOMS: atom_id res chain seq x y z
N MET A 1 -12.07 -11.87 -21.54
CA MET A 1 -12.65 -10.52 -21.43
C MET A 1 -11.86 -9.59 -22.33
N SER A 2 -12.50 -8.97 -23.32
CA SER A 2 -11.86 -8.09 -24.32
C SER A 2 -11.72 -6.69 -23.73
N PHE A 3 -10.47 -6.23 -23.48
CA PHE A 3 -10.19 -4.82 -23.20
C PHE A 3 -10.58 -4.03 -24.45
N LYS A 4 -11.59 -3.18 -24.35
CA LYS A 4 -12.16 -2.50 -25.52
C LYS A 4 -11.15 -1.49 -26.05
N SER A 5 -11.12 -1.33 -27.38
CA SER A 5 -10.20 -0.44 -28.11
C SER A 5 -10.14 1.00 -27.57
N THR A 6 -11.19 1.44 -26.88
CA THR A 6 -11.32 2.74 -26.21
C THR A 6 -10.40 2.91 -25.00
N ASP A 7 -10.10 1.83 -24.26
CA ASP A 7 -9.22 1.91 -23.08
C ASP A 7 -7.76 2.14 -23.51
N LYS A 8 -7.37 1.57 -24.65
CA LYS A 8 -6.03 1.78 -25.22
C LYS A 8 -5.80 3.22 -25.66
N THR A 9 -6.77 3.85 -26.34
CA THR A 9 -6.63 5.25 -26.74
C THR A 9 -6.59 6.19 -25.54
N ILE A 10 -7.41 5.94 -24.51
CA ILE A 10 -7.37 6.71 -23.25
C ILE A 10 -5.99 6.57 -22.58
N LEU A 11 -5.44 5.36 -22.53
CA LEU A 11 -4.12 5.11 -21.95
C LEU A 11 -3.00 5.83 -22.72
N GLU A 12 -3.02 5.82 -24.05
CA GLU A 12 -2.01 6.51 -24.85
C GLU A 12 -2.11 8.04 -24.71
N THR A 13 -3.32 8.60 -24.70
CA THR A 13 -3.51 10.03 -24.45
C THR A 13 -3.10 10.44 -23.02
N ALA A 14 -3.34 9.58 -22.03
CA ALA A 14 -2.90 9.82 -20.65
C ALA A 14 -1.37 9.79 -20.54
N LYS A 15 -0.70 8.85 -21.21
CA LYS A 15 0.78 8.77 -21.27
C LYS A 15 1.38 10.02 -21.91
N GLU A 16 0.85 10.45 -23.04
CA GLU A 16 1.34 11.65 -23.74
C GLU A 16 1.19 12.90 -22.87
N LYS A 17 0.06 13.04 -22.18
CA LYS A 17 -0.14 14.16 -21.25
C LYS A 17 0.80 14.11 -20.06
N LEU A 18 1.05 12.91 -19.50
CA LEU A 18 2.01 12.71 -18.40
C LEU A 18 3.43 13.12 -18.77
N VAL A 19 3.87 12.80 -20.00
CA VAL A 19 5.21 13.20 -20.49
C VAL A 19 5.34 14.72 -20.61
N ASN A 20 4.23 15.43 -20.85
CA ASN A 20 4.20 16.89 -20.98
C ASN A 20 3.90 17.65 -19.67
N LEU A 21 3.83 16.97 -18.52
CA LEU A 21 3.65 17.63 -17.22
C LEU A 21 4.97 18.28 -16.74
N SER A 22 4.85 19.41 -16.03
CA SER A 22 5.99 20.01 -15.34
C SER A 22 6.48 19.09 -14.20
N PRO A 23 7.76 19.20 -13.79
CA PRO A 23 8.32 18.37 -12.71
C PRO A 23 7.52 18.45 -11.40
N GLU A 24 7.00 19.62 -11.05
CA GLU A 24 6.22 19.84 -9.82
C GLU A 24 4.86 19.14 -9.90
N ARG A 25 4.24 19.14 -11.09
CA ARG A 25 2.97 18.45 -11.32
C ARG A 25 3.15 16.93 -11.33
N LEU A 26 4.27 16.45 -11.87
CA LEU A 26 4.65 15.04 -11.79
C LEU A 26 4.87 14.61 -10.34
N GLN A 27 5.54 15.44 -9.55
CA GLN A 27 5.76 15.16 -8.13
C GLN A 27 4.44 15.10 -7.36
N MET A 28 3.51 16.04 -7.58
CA MET A 28 2.18 15.99 -6.98
C MET A 28 1.37 14.78 -7.43
N ALA A 29 1.43 14.40 -8.70
CA ALA A 29 0.76 13.21 -9.21
C ALA A 29 1.34 11.93 -8.58
N LEU A 30 2.66 11.84 -8.44
CA LEU A 30 3.32 10.73 -7.75
C LEU A 30 2.88 10.63 -6.30
N VAL A 31 2.91 11.74 -5.55
CA VAL A 31 2.46 11.80 -4.15
C VAL A 31 1.01 11.34 -4.01
N PHE A 32 0.13 11.84 -4.88
CA PHE A 32 -1.29 11.47 -4.87
C PHE A 32 -1.51 10.00 -5.23
N LEU A 33 -0.80 9.47 -6.22
CA LEU A 33 -0.88 8.05 -6.60
C LEU A 33 -0.34 7.14 -5.48
N THR A 34 0.73 7.52 -4.80
CA THR A 34 1.20 6.80 -3.61
C THR A 34 0.19 6.83 -2.46
N TYR A 35 -0.47 7.97 -2.23
CA TYR A 35 -1.52 8.08 -1.21
C TYR A 35 -2.72 7.18 -1.52
N LEU A 36 -3.20 7.18 -2.77
CA LEU A 36 -4.27 6.29 -3.21
C LEU A 36 -3.87 4.82 -3.13
N GLN A 37 -2.63 4.50 -3.48
CA GLN A 37 -2.11 3.14 -3.37
C GLN A 37 -2.08 2.67 -1.91
N GLU A 38 -1.64 3.51 -0.97
CA GLU A 38 -1.63 3.14 0.45
C GLU A 38 -3.05 2.95 1.02
N GLN A 39 -4.04 3.73 0.56
CA GLN A 39 -5.45 3.50 0.89
C GLN A 39 -5.94 2.14 0.39
N ASP A 40 -5.69 1.81 -0.88
CA ASP A 40 -6.10 0.54 -1.48
C ASP A 40 -5.39 -0.66 -0.84
N GLU A 41 -4.11 -0.51 -0.44
CA GLU A 41 -3.35 -1.56 0.25
C GLU A 41 -3.98 -1.97 1.59
N THR A 42 -4.77 -1.10 2.23
CA THR A 42 -5.50 -1.42 3.47
C THR A 42 -6.84 -2.12 3.24
N ASP A 43 -7.39 -2.13 2.02
CA ASP A 43 -8.61 -2.88 1.69
C ASP A 43 -8.27 -4.35 1.40
N ALA A 44 -8.74 -5.24 2.27
CA ALA A 44 -8.61 -6.69 2.10
C ALA A 44 -9.14 -7.19 0.74
N ARG A 45 -10.19 -6.55 0.20
CA ARG A 45 -10.75 -6.91 -1.11
C ARG A 45 -9.87 -6.50 -2.28
N TYR A 46 -9.06 -5.45 -2.11
CA TYR A 46 -8.06 -5.05 -3.10
C TYR A 46 -6.88 -6.02 -3.09
N LEU A 47 -6.38 -6.38 -1.90
CA LEU A 47 -5.29 -7.35 -1.73
C LEU A 47 -5.58 -8.67 -2.44
N ILE A 48 -6.77 -9.27 -2.25
CA ILE A 48 -7.13 -10.57 -2.83
C ILE A 48 -7.11 -10.56 -4.37
N LYS A 49 -7.35 -9.40 -5.00
CA LYS A 49 -7.32 -9.25 -6.47
C LYS A 49 -5.90 -9.16 -7.04
N LEU A 50 -4.88 -8.94 -6.20
CA LEU A 50 -3.50 -8.81 -6.64
C LEU A 50 -2.82 -10.18 -6.85
N PRO A 51 -1.84 -10.25 -7.77
CA PRO A 51 -0.94 -11.40 -7.87
C PRO A 51 -0.25 -11.69 -6.54
N LEU A 52 0.05 -12.97 -6.29
CA LEU A 52 0.59 -13.45 -5.01
C LEU A 52 1.88 -12.71 -4.60
N GLU A 53 2.76 -12.41 -5.55
CA GLU A 53 4.01 -11.71 -5.28
C GLU A 53 3.78 -10.27 -4.80
N LYS A 54 2.83 -9.54 -5.40
CA LYS A 54 2.47 -8.19 -4.96
C LYS A 54 1.82 -8.21 -3.58
N ARG A 55 0.93 -9.17 -3.33
CA ARG A 55 0.33 -9.38 -2.00
C ARG A 55 1.39 -9.57 -0.92
N ARG A 56 2.39 -10.45 -1.17
CA ARG A 56 3.47 -10.72 -0.21
C ARG A 56 4.25 -9.45 0.16
N LYS A 57 4.58 -8.62 -0.84
CA LYS A 57 5.30 -7.36 -0.61
C LYS A 57 4.50 -6.38 0.26
N ILE A 58 3.20 -6.24 -0.03
CA ILE A 58 2.31 -5.35 0.74
C ILE A 58 2.13 -5.85 2.17
N LEU A 59 1.86 -7.16 2.34
CA LEU A 59 1.69 -7.77 3.66
C LEU A 59 2.97 -7.69 4.51
N ALA A 60 4.15 -7.84 3.91
CA ALA A 60 5.42 -7.67 4.63
C ALA A 60 5.60 -6.23 5.14
N LYS A 61 5.36 -5.22 4.28
CA LYS A 61 5.39 -3.80 4.67
C LYS A 61 4.37 -3.48 5.77
N GLN A 62 3.18 -4.09 5.72
CA GLN A 62 2.17 -3.93 6.76
C GLN A 62 2.59 -4.58 8.08
N ALA A 63 3.17 -5.77 8.05
CA ALA A 63 3.68 -6.46 9.24
C ALA A 63 4.80 -5.66 9.93
N GLU A 64 5.72 -5.06 9.16
CA GLU A 64 6.77 -4.19 9.69
C GLU A 64 6.18 -2.95 10.40
N LYS A 65 5.20 -2.28 9.78
CA LYS A 65 4.50 -1.15 10.41
C LYS A 65 3.74 -1.55 11.69
N MET A 66 3.10 -2.72 11.68
CA MET A 66 2.41 -3.24 12.87
C MET A 66 3.41 -3.56 13.98
N LEU A 67 4.55 -4.16 13.66
CA LEU A 67 5.62 -4.43 14.62
C LEU A 67 6.15 -3.14 15.25
N GLU A 68 6.43 -2.12 14.44
CA GLU A 68 6.88 -0.81 14.95
C GLU A 68 5.84 -0.19 15.90
N HIS A 69 4.55 -0.26 15.54
CA HIS A 69 3.47 0.24 16.38
C HIS A 69 3.41 -0.47 17.74
N TYR A 70 3.41 -1.81 17.74
CA TYR A 70 3.33 -2.59 18.98
C TYR A 70 4.61 -2.52 19.84
N GLN A 71 5.77 -2.30 19.23
CA GLN A 71 7.00 -2.03 19.96
C GLN A 71 6.96 -0.70 20.73
N GLN A 72 6.20 0.27 20.24
CA GLN A 72 6.04 1.59 20.86
C GLN A 72 4.80 1.66 21.77
N ASP A 73 3.96 0.63 21.76
CA ASP A 73 2.72 0.57 22.52
C ASP A 73 2.98 0.01 23.94
N GLY A 74 2.91 0.90 24.94
CA GLY A 74 3.17 0.57 26.33
C GLY A 74 2.17 -0.43 26.93
N GLU A 75 0.89 -0.40 26.49
CA GLU A 75 -0.11 -1.38 26.96
C GLU A 75 0.23 -2.78 26.46
N TRP A 76 0.74 -2.89 25.23
CA TRP A 76 1.23 -4.15 24.67
C TRP A 76 2.50 -4.66 25.35
N GLN A 77 3.44 -3.77 25.68
CA GLN A 77 4.63 -4.16 26.45
C GLN A 77 4.28 -4.70 27.82
N GLU A 78 3.33 -4.07 28.53
CA GLU A 78 2.85 -4.55 29.83
C GLU A 78 2.22 -5.95 29.70
N LEU A 79 1.36 -6.19 28.72
CA LEU A 79 0.77 -7.51 28.46
C LEU A 79 1.82 -8.60 28.21
N GLN A 80 2.87 -8.32 27.42
CA GLN A 80 3.98 -9.25 27.22
C GLN A 80 4.72 -9.54 28.54
N THR A 81 4.88 -8.52 29.39
CA THR A 81 5.55 -8.67 30.68
C THR A 81 4.73 -9.54 31.64
N TRP A 82 3.39 -9.50 31.56
CA TRP A 82 2.51 -10.36 32.35
C TRP A 82 2.53 -11.82 31.87
N ASP A 83 2.54 -12.07 30.56
CA ASP A 83 2.69 -13.43 29.99
C ASP A 83 4.04 -14.06 30.40
N GLU A 84 5.14 -13.28 30.43
CA GLU A 84 6.47 -13.76 30.83
C GLU A 84 6.59 -14.08 32.34
N LEU A 85 5.75 -13.46 33.18
CA LEU A 85 5.74 -13.68 34.63
C LEU A 85 4.88 -14.89 35.04
N ASP A 86 3.85 -15.23 34.27
CA ASP A 86 3.00 -16.41 34.52
C ASP A 86 3.67 -17.74 34.13
N GLU A 87 4.77 -17.71 33.36
CA GLU A 87 5.55 -18.89 32.96
C GLU A 87 6.73 -19.25 33.91
N GLN A 88 6.91 -18.56 35.05
CA GLN A 88 7.98 -18.82 36.04
C GLN A 88 7.56 -19.63 37.27
#